data_AF-A0A6I6MTK2-F1
#
_entry.id   AF-A0A6I6MTK2-F1
#
_cell.length_a   1.000
_cell.length_b   1.000
_cell.length_c   1.000
_cell.angle_alpha   90.00
_cell.angle_beta   90.00
_cell.angle_gamma   90.00
#
_symmetry.space_group_name_H-M   'P 1'
#
loop_
_entity.id
_entity.type
_entity.pdbx_description
1 polymer ?
#
loop_
_entity_poly.entity_id
_entity_poly.type
_entity_poly.pdbx_seq_one_letter_code
_entity_poly.pdbx_strand_id
1 'polypeptide(L)'
;MRALVFALALAACGQSAAPPAPEAEIATTSGLDLSGHLIAVGPEFRFDALPVQNIAVLVYPAYEQTVSEPYALPQATDTGAVLQSGDITLTLTPGACTHDGATFPMRASITITNGRPAEGCALIAWDHHLLELIPQIDACIAQAPTQNWVSYAGRNGEDVIVRLQGNGAALHCVVRGGTATIAPAQGEPKIAGDGEALFVRGSSGPNPGGECTEAPEVRSASGEMLGWMMDPLGC
;
A
#
# COMPACT_ATOMS: atom_id res chain seq x y z
N MET A 1 -5.65 -77.51 -54.28
CA MET A 1 -5.64 -77.41 -52.81
C MET A 1 -5.23 -76.00 -52.44
N ARG A 2 -6.02 -75.34 -51.59
CA ARG A 2 -5.94 -73.92 -51.25
C ARG A 2 -4.68 -73.63 -50.42
N ALA A 3 -3.85 -72.70 -50.88
CA ALA A 3 -2.74 -72.14 -50.11
C ALA A 3 -3.27 -71.01 -49.22
N LEU A 4 -3.23 -71.21 -47.91
CA LEU A 4 -3.50 -70.17 -46.91
C LEU A 4 -2.25 -69.29 -46.78
N VAL A 5 -2.38 -68.01 -47.14
CA VAL A 5 -1.39 -66.97 -46.84
C VAL A 5 -1.72 -66.41 -45.46
N PHE A 6 -0.85 -66.68 -44.48
CA PHE A 6 -0.89 -66.02 -43.17
C PHE A 6 -0.17 -64.68 -43.26
N ALA A 7 -0.91 -63.59 -43.17
CA ALA A 7 -0.37 -62.24 -43.03
C ALA A 7 0.12 -62.05 -41.59
N LEU A 8 1.42 -61.83 -41.39
CA LEU A 8 1.99 -61.33 -40.14
C LEU A 8 1.56 -59.87 -39.96
N ALA A 9 0.75 -59.58 -38.95
CA ALA A 9 0.51 -58.23 -38.48
C ALA A 9 1.70 -57.77 -37.62
N LEU A 10 2.46 -56.77 -38.08
CA LEU A 10 3.43 -56.06 -37.27
C LEU A 10 2.68 -55.17 -36.27
N ALA A 11 2.79 -55.49 -34.98
CA ALA A 11 2.39 -54.59 -33.90
C ALA A 11 3.43 -53.47 -33.78
N ALA A 12 3.13 -52.30 -34.32
CA ALA A 12 3.87 -51.08 -34.06
C ALA A 12 3.50 -50.57 -32.65
N CYS A 13 4.42 -50.67 -31.70
CA CYS A 13 4.29 -49.99 -30.41
C CYS A 13 4.37 -48.49 -30.64
N GLY A 14 3.20 -47.82 -30.67
CA GLY A 14 3.11 -46.37 -30.64
C GLY A 14 3.72 -45.84 -29.34
N GLN A 15 4.89 -45.21 -29.44
CA GLN A 15 5.39 -44.33 -28.39
C GLN A 15 4.44 -43.14 -28.31
N SER A 16 3.55 -43.19 -27.32
CA SER A 16 2.75 -42.04 -26.92
C SER A 16 3.72 -40.97 -26.46
N ALA A 17 3.91 -39.93 -27.28
CA ALA A 17 4.64 -38.74 -26.88
C ALA A 17 4.00 -38.23 -25.58
N ALA A 18 4.82 -38.04 -24.54
CA ALA A 18 4.36 -37.39 -23.32
C ALA A 18 3.75 -36.03 -23.71
N PRO A 19 2.57 -35.67 -23.15
CA PRO A 19 2.05 -34.31 -23.29
C PRO A 19 3.17 -33.32 -22.95
N PRO A 20 3.32 -32.21 -23.71
CA PRO A 20 4.23 -31.16 -23.29
C PRO A 20 3.90 -30.82 -21.84
N ALA A 21 4.94 -30.72 -21.00
CA ALA A 21 4.78 -30.27 -19.62
C ALA A 21 3.92 -29.01 -19.65
N PRO A 22 2.93 -28.86 -18.75
CA PRO A 22 2.17 -27.63 -18.68
C PRO A 22 3.17 -26.48 -18.65
N GLU A 23 3.03 -25.60 -19.63
CA GLU A 23 3.76 -24.35 -19.71
C GLU A 23 3.67 -23.73 -18.32
N ALA A 24 4.82 -23.60 -17.64
CA ALA A 24 4.85 -23.05 -16.30
C ALA A 24 4.08 -21.72 -16.39
N GLU A 25 3.04 -21.57 -15.57
CA GLU A 25 2.39 -20.28 -15.40
C GLU A 25 3.50 -19.27 -15.21
N ILE A 26 3.62 -18.35 -16.17
CA ILE A 26 4.50 -17.19 -16.01
C ILE A 26 3.97 -16.54 -14.74
N ALA A 27 4.72 -16.69 -13.65
CA ALA A 27 4.43 -16.04 -12.39
C ALA A 27 4.22 -14.57 -12.75
N THR A 28 2.97 -14.12 -12.62
CA THR A 28 2.59 -12.76 -12.95
C THR A 28 3.53 -11.84 -12.19
N THR A 29 4.31 -11.12 -12.97
CA THR A 29 5.31 -10.14 -12.56
C THR A 29 4.74 -9.22 -11.48
N SER A 30 5.37 -9.29 -10.31
CA SER A 30 5.32 -8.36 -9.16
C SER A 30 3.93 -7.93 -8.66
N GLY A 31 3.35 -8.72 -7.74
CA GLY A 31 2.12 -8.45 -7.00
C GLY A 31 2.18 -7.30 -5.98
N LEU A 32 2.77 -6.16 -6.35
CA LEU A 32 2.67 -4.92 -5.60
C LEU A 32 1.40 -4.18 -6.04
N ASP A 33 0.41 -4.04 -5.15
CA ASP A 33 -0.69 -3.10 -5.37
C ASP A 33 -0.17 -1.68 -5.12
N LEU A 34 0.03 -0.93 -6.21
CA LEU A 34 0.56 0.44 -6.18
C LEU A 34 -0.49 1.49 -6.59
N SER A 35 -1.77 1.14 -6.44
CA SER A 35 -2.87 2.02 -6.85
C SER A 35 -3.22 3.13 -5.85
N GLY A 36 -2.68 3.07 -4.63
CA GLY A 36 -2.87 4.07 -3.56
C GLY A 36 -1.87 5.22 -3.58
N HIS A 37 -1.91 6.06 -2.54
CA HIS A 37 -0.90 7.10 -2.29
C HIS A 37 0.45 6.44 -2.00
N LEU A 38 1.40 6.63 -2.92
CA LEU A 38 2.75 6.08 -2.81
C LEU A 38 3.66 7.11 -2.16
N ILE A 39 4.36 6.69 -1.11
CA ILE A 39 5.29 7.52 -0.35
C ILE A 39 6.67 6.90 -0.46
N ALA A 40 7.67 7.70 -0.83
CA ALA A 40 9.07 7.32 -0.73
C ALA A 40 9.87 8.37 0.04
N VAL A 41 10.73 7.92 0.95
CA VAL A 41 11.52 8.76 1.83
C VAL A 41 12.97 8.31 1.82
N GLY A 42 13.88 9.26 1.74
CA GLY A 42 15.31 9.03 1.84
C GLY A 42 16.00 10.15 2.61
N PRO A 43 17.30 10.03 2.90
CA PRO A 43 18.05 11.05 3.62
C PRO A 43 18.02 12.44 2.96
N GLU A 44 17.83 12.45 1.64
CA GLU A 44 17.88 13.65 0.82
C GLU A 44 16.57 13.92 0.07
N PHE A 45 15.49 13.16 0.31
CA PHE A 45 14.26 13.40 -0.41
C PHE A 45 13.00 12.90 0.33
N ARG A 46 11.89 13.54 -0.01
CA ARG A 46 10.55 12.97 0.15
C ARG A 46 9.84 13.01 -1.20
N PHE A 47 9.18 11.91 -1.53
CA PHE A 47 8.36 11.77 -2.73
C PHE A 47 6.97 11.31 -2.34
N ASP A 48 5.96 11.97 -2.91
CA ASP A 48 4.54 11.66 -2.77
C ASP A 48 3.93 11.54 -4.17
N ALA A 49 3.39 10.36 -4.48
CA ALA A 49 2.56 10.13 -5.65
C ALA A 49 1.11 10.02 -5.20
N LEU A 50 0.25 10.91 -5.69
CA LEU A 50 -1.14 11.06 -5.29
C LEU A 50 -2.05 10.79 -6.51
N PRO A 51 -2.38 9.52 -6.80
CA PRO A 51 -3.13 9.15 -8.01
C PRO A 51 -4.47 9.89 -8.16
N VAL A 52 -5.18 10.10 -7.05
CA VAL A 52 -6.48 10.81 -7.02
C VAL A 52 -6.35 12.26 -7.48
N GLN A 53 -5.23 12.91 -7.13
CA GLN A 53 -4.94 14.28 -7.55
C GLN A 53 -4.21 14.34 -8.89
N ASN A 54 -3.79 13.19 -9.41
CA ASN A 54 -3.00 13.05 -10.64
C ASN A 54 -1.65 13.81 -10.59
N ILE A 55 -1.02 13.88 -9.42
CA ILE A 55 0.25 14.60 -9.20
C ILE A 55 1.33 13.70 -8.60
N ALA A 56 2.59 14.03 -8.90
CA ALA A 56 3.77 13.55 -8.19
C ALA A 56 4.55 14.74 -7.64
N VAL A 57 4.91 14.68 -6.35
CA VAL A 57 5.63 15.74 -5.64
C VAL A 57 6.94 15.18 -5.12
N LEU A 58 8.04 15.85 -5.43
CA LEU A 58 9.38 15.52 -4.95
C LEU A 58 9.97 16.73 -4.24
N VAL A 59 10.39 16.55 -3.00
CA VAL A 59 10.99 17.61 -2.16
C VAL A 59 12.41 17.19 -1.77
N TYR A 60 13.39 18.03 -2.10
CA TYR A 60 14.76 17.92 -1.60
C TYR A 60 15.03 18.92 -0.45
N PRO A 61 15.93 18.62 0.51
CA PRO A 61 16.31 19.50 1.62
C PRO A 61 16.81 20.90 1.20
N ALA A 62 17.21 21.07 -0.07
CA ALA A 62 17.69 22.34 -0.62
C ALA A 62 16.58 23.21 -1.26
N TYR A 63 15.30 22.95 -0.96
CA TYR A 63 14.11 23.78 -1.24
C TYR A 63 13.52 23.74 -2.66
N GLU A 64 14.01 22.90 -3.57
CA GLU A 64 13.32 22.70 -4.85
C GLU A 64 12.25 21.61 -4.69
N GLN A 65 10.99 22.05 -4.56
CA GLN A 65 9.84 21.18 -4.78
C GLN A 65 9.64 21.02 -6.28
N THR A 66 9.75 19.79 -6.77
CA THR A 66 9.37 19.43 -8.13
C THR A 66 7.96 18.85 -8.09
N VAL A 67 7.02 19.50 -8.77
CA VAL A 67 5.68 18.95 -9.00
C VAL A 67 5.60 18.53 -10.45
N SER A 68 5.18 17.28 -10.70
CA SER A 68 4.99 16.76 -12.05
C SER A 68 3.55 16.35 -12.28
N GLU A 69 3.03 16.76 -13.45
CA GLU A 69 1.72 16.40 -13.98
C GLU A 69 1.84 16.05 -15.48
N PRO A 70 1.10 15.05 -15.99
CA PRO A 70 0.27 14.13 -15.22
C PRO A 70 1.10 13.07 -14.49
N TYR A 71 0.58 12.60 -13.36
CA TYR A 71 1.02 11.36 -12.75
C TYR A 71 0.76 10.17 -13.70
N ALA A 72 1.71 9.25 -13.77
CA ALA A 72 1.50 7.96 -14.42
C ALA A 72 1.59 6.85 -13.38
N LEU A 73 0.70 5.87 -13.47
CA LEU A 73 0.74 4.70 -12.60
C LEU A 73 2.08 3.95 -12.76
N PRO A 74 2.67 3.46 -11.66
CA PRO A 74 3.84 2.60 -11.71
C PRO A 74 3.63 1.41 -12.64
N GLN A 75 4.60 1.16 -13.51
CA GLN A 75 4.63 0.00 -14.39
C GLN A 75 5.41 -1.12 -13.70
N ALA A 76 4.83 -2.32 -13.63
CA ALA A 76 5.51 -3.48 -13.09
C ALA A 76 6.74 -3.85 -13.95
N THR A 77 7.79 -4.33 -13.29
CA THR A 77 8.99 -4.89 -13.90
C THR A 77 9.30 -6.26 -13.30
N ASP A 78 10.27 -6.97 -13.87
CA ASP A 78 10.74 -8.27 -13.36
C ASP A 78 11.24 -8.20 -11.91
N THR A 79 11.70 -7.02 -11.47
CA THR A 79 12.30 -6.81 -10.14
C THR A 79 11.48 -5.89 -9.23
N GLY A 80 10.34 -5.37 -9.66
CA GLY A 80 9.52 -4.46 -8.87
C GLY A 80 8.61 -3.60 -9.73
N ALA A 81 8.74 -2.27 -9.61
CA ALA A 81 7.97 -1.33 -10.41
C ALA A 81 8.76 -0.05 -10.71
N VAL A 82 8.39 0.64 -11.79
CA VAL A 82 8.96 1.93 -12.18
C VAL A 82 7.84 2.92 -12.42
N LEU A 83 7.93 4.08 -11.78
CA LEU A 83 7.08 5.23 -12.03
C LEU A 83 7.90 6.28 -12.75
N GLN A 84 7.35 6.81 -13.84
CA GLN A 84 7.90 7.95 -14.57
C GLN A 84 6.87 9.08 -14.60
N SER A 85 7.23 10.24 -14.08
CA SER A 85 6.38 11.43 -14.10
C SER A 85 7.25 12.65 -14.40
N GLY A 86 7.13 13.17 -15.62
CA GLY A 86 8.01 14.23 -16.13
C GLY A 86 9.48 13.82 -16.07
N ASP A 87 10.30 14.61 -15.39
CA ASP A 87 11.73 14.35 -15.18
C ASP A 87 12.03 13.40 -14.02
N ILE A 88 11.01 12.95 -13.28
CA ILE A 88 11.17 12.09 -12.12
C ILE A 88 11.01 10.63 -12.57
N THR A 89 12.03 9.83 -12.28
CA THR A 89 11.96 8.36 -12.34
C THR A 89 12.11 7.79 -10.93
N LEU A 90 11.10 7.07 -10.47
CA LEU A 90 11.11 6.32 -9.21
C LEU A 90 11.13 4.83 -9.52
N THR A 91 12.16 4.13 -9.07
CA THR A 91 12.24 2.66 -9.10
C THR A 91 11.92 2.10 -7.72
N LEU A 92 10.98 1.16 -7.67
CA LEU A 92 10.57 0.45 -6.47
C LEU A 92 11.03 -0.99 -6.55
N THR A 93 11.53 -1.53 -5.45
CA THR A 93 11.91 -2.94 -5.32
C THR A 93 11.35 -3.50 -4.02
N PRO A 94 10.62 -4.64 -4.04
CA PRO A 94 10.18 -5.30 -2.82
C PRO A 94 11.36 -5.60 -1.89
N GLY A 95 11.21 -5.34 -0.61
CA GLY A 95 12.21 -5.69 0.40
C GLY A 95 12.27 -4.69 1.53
N ALA A 96 12.46 -5.22 2.74
CA ALA A 96 12.53 -4.42 3.95
C ALA A 96 13.61 -3.32 3.85
N CYS A 97 13.22 -2.12 4.22
CA CYS A 97 14.05 -0.92 4.26
C CYS A 97 13.76 -0.16 5.56
N THR A 98 14.78 0.35 6.25
CA THR A 98 14.58 1.08 7.51
C THR A 98 14.98 2.54 7.33
N HIS A 99 14.08 3.45 7.70
CA HIS A 99 14.30 4.89 7.71
C HIS A 99 13.70 5.47 9.00
N ASP A 100 14.47 6.31 9.70
CA ASP A 100 14.08 6.94 10.96
C ASP A 100 13.53 6.00 12.05
N GLY A 101 13.96 4.74 12.04
CA GLY A 101 13.54 3.71 13.00
C GLY A 101 12.24 2.98 12.64
N ALA A 102 11.61 3.31 11.51
CA ALA A 102 10.46 2.61 10.96
C ALA A 102 10.89 1.66 9.82
N THR A 103 10.22 0.52 9.69
CA THR A 103 10.48 -0.46 8.62
C THR A 103 9.43 -0.37 7.53
N PHE A 104 9.88 -0.14 6.30
CA PHE A 104 9.09 -0.02 5.09
C PHE A 104 9.19 -1.33 4.29
N PRO A 105 8.13 -1.68 3.52
CA PRO A 105 8.08 -2.92 2.74
C PRO A 105 8.86 -2.86 1.42
N MET A 106 9.23 -1.66 0.95
CA MET A 106 9.91 -1.45 -0.31
C MET A 106 11.15 -0.58 -0.17
N ARG A 107 12.10 -0.80 -1.07
CA ARG A 107 13.21 0.11 -1.37
C ARG A 107 12.82 1.03 -2.51
N ALA A 108 13.32 2.25 -2.48
CA ALA A 108 13.11 3.27 -3.50
C ALA A 108 14.45 3.80 -4.01
N SER A 109 14.56 3.99 -5.32
CA SER A 109 15.64 4.73 -5.96
C SER A 109 15.01 5.81 -6.84
N ILE A 110 15.24 7.08 -6.51
CA ILE A 110 14.67 8.22 -7.23
C ILE A 110 15.75 8.93 -8.03
N THR A 111 15.45 9.26 -9.28
CA THR A 111 16.35 9.97 -10.19
C THR A 111 15.58 11.10 -10.87
N ILE A 112 16.12 12.32 -10.82
CA ILE A 112 15.72 13.41 -11.71
C ILE A 112 16.56 13.30 -13.00
N THR A 113 16.02 13.65 -14.17
CA THR A 113 16.78 13.75 -15.44
C THR A 113 18.16 14.38 -15.24
N ASN A 114 19.24 13.67 -15.61
CA ASN A 114 20.66 14.05 -15.41
C ASN A 114 21.16 14.15 -13.95
N GLY A 115 20.32 13.80 -12.97
CA GLY A 115 20.68 13.71 -11.56
C GLY A 115 21.32 12.36 -11.20
N ARG A 116 21.90 12.30 -9.99
CA ARG A 116 22.31 11.02 -9.40
C ARG A 116 21.10 10.36 -8.73
N PRO A 117 21.01 9.02 -8.76
CA PRO A 117 19.99 8.32 -8.02
C PRO A 117 20.17 8.57 -6.51
N ALA A 118 19.07 8.85 -5.82
CA ALA A 118 19.00 8.91 -4.37
C ALA A 118 18.20 7.70 -3.85
N GLU A 119 18.76 7.02 -2.86
CA GLU A 119 18.20 5.78 -2.30
C GLU A 119 17.36 6.07 -1.06
N GLY A 120 16.30 5.29 -0.88
CA GLY A 120 15.36 5.43 0.21
C GLY A 120 14.47 4.21 0.41
N CYS A 121 13.42 4.42 1.19
CA CYS A 121 12.40 3.44 1.52
C CYS A 121 11.05 3.90 0.98
N ALA A 122 10.14 2.96 0.69
CA ALA A 122 8.81 3.29 0.20
C ALA A 122 7.70 2.40 0.75
N LEU A 123 6.49 2.93 0.75
CA LEU A 123 5.24 2.25 1.11
C LEU A 123 4.05 2.82 0.33
N ILE A 124 2.95 2.09 0.34
CA ILE A 124 1.63 2.63 0.02
C ILE A 124 0.97 3.04 1.33
N ALA A 125 0.43 4.27 1.36
CA ALA A 125 -0.24 4.80 2.52
C ALA A 125 -1.43 3.92 2.92
N TRP A 126 -1.66 3.85 4.23
CA TRP A 126 -2.53 2.83 4.81
C TRP A 126 -4.02 3.03 4.49
N ASP A 127 -4.41 4.27 4.18
CA ASP A 127 -5.77 4.67 3.84
C ASP A 127 -6.25 4.08 2.50
N HIS A 128 -5.33 3.59 1.66
CA HIS A 128 -5.68 2.78 0.48
C HIS A 128 -6.52 1.54 0.84
N HIS A 129 -6.32 0.99 2.04
CA HIS A 129 -7.08 -0.15 2.55
C HIS A 129 -8.15 0.24 3.56
N LEU A 130 -8.47 1.53 3.70
CA LEU A 130 -9.33 2.04 4.76
C LEU A 130 -10.66 1.30 4.86
N LEU A 131 -11.37 1.14 3.74
CA LEU A 131 -12.69 0.49 3.72
C LEU A 131 -12.64 -0.97 4.21
N GLU A 132 -11.57 -1.69 3.91
CA GLU A 132 -11.37 -3.07 4.38
C GLU A 132 -11.04 -3.14 5.87
N LEU A 133 -10.45 -2.08 6.41
CA LEU A 133 -9.97 -1.98 7.79
C LEU A 133 -11.00 -1.39 8.76
N ILE A 134 -12.13 -0.85 8.26
CA ILE A 134 -13.21 -0.28 9.08
C ILE A 134 -13.66 -1.24 10.21
N PRO A 135 -13.88 -2.55 9.99
CA PRO A 135 -14.31 -3.43 11.07
C PRO A 135 -13.32 -3.50 12.25
N GLN A 136 -12.01 -3.46 11.98
CA GLN A 136 -10.98 -3.50 13.00
C GLN A 136 -10.83 -2.14 13.69
N ILE A 137 -10.94 -1.04 12.93
CA ILE A 137 -11.00 0.31 13.47
C ILE A 137 -12.18 0.43 14.45
N ASP A 138 -13.38 -0.03 14.05
CA ASP A 138 -14.58 -0.01 14.89
C ASP A 138 -14.42 -0.85 16.16
N ALA A 139 -13.77 -2.03 16.06
CA ALA A 139 -13.47 -2.86 17.23
C ALA A 139 -12.53 -2.16 18.23
N CYS A 140 -11.53 -1.41 17.74
CA CYS A 140 -10.61 -0.64 18.57
C CYS A 140 -11.30 0.57 19.22
N ILE A 141 -12.10 1.32 18.46
CA ILE A 141 -12.83 2.49 18.98
C ILE A 141 -13.87 2.06 20.01
N ALA A 142 -14.49 0.89 19.89
CA ALA A 142 -15.38 0.34 20.91
C ALA A 142 -14.69 0.17 22.28
N GLN A 143 -13.37 -0.06 22.32
CA GLN A 143 -12.58 -0.13 23.56
C GLN A 143 -12.18 1.25 24.09
N ALA A 144 -12.11 2.26 23.22
CA ALA A 144 -11.75 3.63 23.58
C ALA A 144 -12.65 4.66 22.84
N PRO A 145 -13.93 4.81 23.22
CA PRO A 145 -14.91 5.58 22.43
C PRO A 145 -14.60 7.06 22.25
N THR A 146 -13.70 7.63 23.06
CA THR A 146 -13.25 9.03 22.96
C THR A 146 -12.05 9.23 22.04
N GLN A 147 -11.54 8.15 21.41
CA GLN A 147 -10.34 8.13 20.57
C GLN A 147 -10.75 7.67 19.17
N ASN A 148 -11.26 8.59 18.35
CA ASN A 148 -11.81 8.29 17.03
C ASN A 148 -10.96 8.82 15.87
N TRP A 149 -9.79 9.43 16.15
CA TRP A 149 -8.81 9.78 15.14
C TRP A 149 -7.90 8.59 14.92
N VAL A 150 -7.71 8.18 13.67
CA VAL A 150 -6.89 7.05 13.28
C VAL A 150 -5.69 7.59 12.50
N SER A 151 -4.49 7.37 13.01
CA SER A 151 -3.25 7.77 12.32
C SER A 151 -2.57 6.63 11.58
N TYR A 152 -3.00 5.39 11.84
CA TYR A 152 -2.55 4.20 11.14
C TYR A 152 -3.56 3.06 11.31
N ALA A 153 -3.79 2.28 10.25
CA ALA A 153 -4.38 0.97 10.34
C ALA A 153 -3.73 0.02 9.32
N GLY A 154 -3.28 -1.16 9.72
CA GLY A 154 -2.59 -2.06 8.81
C GLY A 154 -2.44 -3.48 9.32
N ARG A 155 -2.27 -4.43 8.40
CA ARG A 155 -2.06 -5.84 8.72
C ARG A 155 -0.63 -6.07 9.21
N ASN A 156 -0.49 -6.90 10.24
CA ASN A 156 0.79 -7.41 10.73
C ASN A 156 0.65 -8.92 10.96
N GLY A 157 0.98 -9.72 9.95
CA GLY A 157 0.65 -11.15 9.95
C GLY A 157 -0.86 -11.37 9.94
N GLU A 158 -1.37 -12.14 10.92
CA GLU A 158 -2.81 -12.37 11.10
C GLU A 158 -3.52 -11.26 11.89
N ASP A 159 -2.74 -10.33 12.46
CA ASP A 159 -3.26 -9.24 13.28
C ASP A 159 -3.49 -7.98 12.44
N VAL A 160 -4.35 -7.09 12.95
CA VAL A 160 -4.44 -5.70 12.47
C VAL A 160 -4.04 -4.77 13.59
N ILE A 161 -3.11 -3.86 13.29
CA ILE A 161 -2.70 -2.79 14.19
C ILE A 161 -3.48 -1.54 13.83
N VAL A 162 -4.02 -0.84 14.82
CA VAL A 162 -4.66 0.47 14.68
C VAL A 162 -4.03 1.44 15.68
N ARG A 163 -3.61 2.62 15.23
CA ARG A 163 -3.18 3.71 16.12
C ARG A 163 -4.26 4.75 16.22
N LEU A 164 -4.73 4.95 17.45
CA LEU A 164 -5.80 5.89 17.77
C LEU A 164 -5.24 7.14 18.46
N GLN A 165 -5.84 8.28 18.14
CA GLN A 165 -5.59 9.60 18.72
C GLN A 165 -6.93 10.27 19.07
N GLY A 166 -6.86 11.39 19.80
CA GLY A 166 -8.03 12.06 20.36
C GLY A 166 -7.75 12.68 21.72
N ASN A 167 -8.79 12.76 22.57
CA ASN A 167 -8.69 13.38 23.89
C ASN A 167 -7.95 12.45 24.87
N GLY A 168 -6.62 12.47 24.83
CA GLY A 168 -5.75 11.72 25.75
C GLY A 168 -4.43 11.31 25.11
N ALA A 169 -3.77 10.32 25.72
CA ALA A 169 -2.59 9.71 25.12
C ALA A 169 -2.97 8.90 23.89
N ALA A 170 -2.09 8.90 22.88
CA ALA A 170 -2.23 8.03 21.73
C ALA A 170 -2.27 6.56 22.17
N LEU A 171 -3.13 5.76 21.54
CA LEU A 171 -3.33 4.36 21.85
C LEU A 171 -2.86 3.48 20.71
N HIS A 172 -2.26 2.35 21.08
CA HIS A 172 -1.96 1.25 20.20
C HIS A 172 -3.01 0.17 20.41
N CYS A 173 -3.72 -0.21 19.36
CA CYS A 173 -4.70 -1.28 19.38
C CYS A 173 -4.25 -2.41 18.46
N VAL A 174 -4.40 -3.65 18.94
CA VAL A 174 -4.19 -4.86 18.15
C VAL A 174 -5.49 -5.64 18.08
N VAL A 175 -5.95 -5.96 16.87
CA VAL A 175 -7.12 -6.80 16.62
C VAL A 175 -6.67 -8.17 16.13
N ARG A 176 -7.00 -9.21 16.90
CA ARG A 176 -6.74 -10.61 16.56
C ARG A 176 -8.04 -11.41 16.61
N GLY A 177 -8.40 -12.06 15.51
CA GLY A 177 -9.65 -12.84 15.44
C GLY A 177 -10.90 -12.01 15.79
N GLY A 178 -10.91 -10.73 15.45
CA GLY A 178 -11.99 -9.78 15.76
C GLY A 178 -12.00 -9.23 17.20
N THR A 179 -11.08 -9.67 18.06
CA THR A 179 -10.95 -9.14 19.43
C THR A 179 -9.89 -8.04 19.48
N ALA A 180 -10.29 -6.85 19.94
CA ALA A 180 -9.41 -5.70 20.09
C ALA A 180 -8.78 -5.63 21.49
N THR A 181 -7.49 -5.35 21.56
CA THR A 181 -6.76 -5.06 22.81
C THR A 181 -6.07 -3.71 22.67
N ILE A 182 -6.23 -2.83 23.67
CA ILE A 182 -5.64 -1.48 23.67
C ILE A 182 -4.52 -1.34 24.70
N ALA A 183 -3.50 -0.58 24.35
CA ALA A 183 -2.43 -0.15 25.24
C ALA A 183 -2.02 1.30 24.91
N PRO A 184 -1.35 2.02 25.82
CA PRO A 184 -0.71 3.29 25.47
C PRO A 184 0.31 3.09 24.33
N ALA A 185 0.35 4.00 23.36
CA ALA A 185 1.32 3.95 22.26
C ALA A 185 2.75 4.37 22.68
N GLN A 186 2.93 4.86 23.91
CA GLN A 186 4.23 5.30 24.40
C GLN A 186 5.20 4.12 24.51
N GLY A 187 6.36 4.25 23.87
CA GLY A 187 7.39 3.20 23.86
C GLY A 187 7.19 2.14 22.78
N GLU A 188 6.08 2.19 22.04
CA GLU A 188 5.87 1.32 20.88
C GLU A 188 6.84 1.68 19.74
N PRO A 189 7.33 0.69 18.97
CA PRO A 189 8.15 0.95 17.79
C PRO A 189 7.46 1.89 16.80
N LYS A 190 8.24 2.69 16.07
CA LYS A 190 7.69 3.49 14.98
C LYS A 190 7.15 2.57 13.88
N ILE A 191 5.99 2.92 13.35
CA ILE A 191 5.36 2.21 12.24
C ILE A 191 5.50 3.08 11.00
N ALA A 192 5.97 2.50 9.89
CA ALA A 192 6.05 3.22 8.63
C ALA A 192 4.64 3.53 8.14
N GLY A 193 4.38 4.77 7.76
CA GLY A 193 3.05 5.23 7.34
C GLY A 193 2.17 5.78 8.46
N ASP A 194 2.60 5.72 9.73
CA ASP A 194 1.87 6.34 10.84
C ASP A 194 1.88 7.86 10.71
N GLY A 195 0.69 8.46 10.64
CA GLY A 195 0.49 9.90 10.45
C GLY A 195 0.54 10.37 9.00
N GLU A 196 0.86 9.49 8.04
CA GLU A 196 0.87 9.85 6.61
C GLU A 196 -0.54 10.04 6.04
N ALA A 197 -1.53 9.40 6.66
CA ALA A 197 -2.94 9.67 6.45
C ALA A 197 -3.64 9.70 7.80
N LEU A 198 -4.62 10.59 7.93
CA LEU A 198 -5.43 10.75 9.13
C LEU A 198 -6.90 10.53 8.77
N PHE A 199 -7.58 9.68 9.53
CA PHE A 199 -9.01 9.40 9.34
C PHE A 199 -9.75 9.64 10.66
N VAL A 200 -10.84 10.41 10.60
CA VAL A 200 -11.73 10.60 11.75
C VAL A 200 -12.95 9.71 11.56
N ARG A 201 -13.07 8.68 12.38
CA ARG A 201 -14.24 7.79 12.35
C ARG A 201 -15.44 8.46 13.01
N GLY A 202 -16.56 8.44 12.30
CA GLY A 202 -17.83 8.90 12.82
C GLY A 202 -18.77 9.32 11.70
N SER A 203 -20.06 9.10 11.88
CA SER A 203 -21.10 9.50 10.91
C SER A 203 -21.99 10.62 11.44
N SER A 204 -21.79 11.02 12.70
CA SER A 204 -22.56 12.05 13.38
C SER A 204 -21.61 13.02 14.07
N GLY A 205 -21.51 14.23 13.53
CA GLY A 205 -20.63 15.28 14.03
C GLY A 205 -20.42 16.37 12.98
N PRO A 206 -19.96 17.55 13.38
CA PRO A 206 -19.49 18.53 12.40
C PRO A 206 -18.31 17.95 11.63
N ASN A 207 -18.15 18.39 10.38
CA ASN A 207 -16.96 18.08 9.59
C ASN A 207 -15.71 18.53 10.37
N PRO A 208 -14.73 17.64 10.64
CA PRO A 208 -13.54 17.96 11.42
C PRO A 208 -12.48 18.76 10.65
N GLY A 209 -12.75 19.15 9.40
CA GLY A 209 -11.89 19.96 8.55
C GLY A 209 -11.40 21.25 9.21
N GLY A 210 -10.28 21.76 8.69
CA GLY A 210 -9.62 22.96 9.19
C GLY A 210 -10.28 24.26 8.72
N GLU A 211 -9.61 25.38 8.96
CA GLU A 211 -10.08 26.70 8.54
C GLU A 211 -10.03 26.88 7.01
N CYS A 212 -9.19 26.11 6.31
CA CYS A 212 -8.97 26.29 4.87
C CYS A 212 -9.89 25.41 4.04
N THR A 213 -10.17 24.16 4.45
CA THR A 213 -11.01 23.24 3.68
C THR A 213 -11.85 22.28 4.53
N GLU A 214 -13.02 21.92 4.01
CA GLU A 214 -13.80 20.80 4.55
C GLU A 214 -13.07 19.48 4.31
N ALA A 215 -13.01 18.62 5.33
CA ALA A 215 -12.40 17.31 5.21
C ALA A 215 -13.24 16.41 4.26
N PRO A 216 -12.63 15.73 3.27
CA PRO A 216 -13.35 14.82 2.39
C PRO A 216 -14.06 13.70 3.14
N GLU A 217 -15.34 13.47 2.83
CA GLU A 217 -16.11 12.37 3.42
C GLU A 217 -15.66 11.01 2.86
N VAL A 218 -15.56 10.04 3.75
CA VAL A 218 -15.41 8.62 3.39
C VAL A 218 -16.78 7.97 3.50
N ARG A 219 -17.21 7.31 2.42
CA ARG A 219 -18.50 6.62 2.35
C ARG A 219 -18.32 5.14 2.05
N SER A 220 -19.24 4.32 2.55
CA SER A 220 -19.32 2.91 2.22
C SER A 220 -19.80 2.70 0.78
N ALA A 221 -19.75 1.46 0.30
CA ALA A 221 -20.31 1.09 -1.00
C ALA A 221 -21.83 1.33 -1.12
N SER A 222 -22.57 1.35 0.00
CA SER A 222 -24.00 1.68 0.03
C SER A 222 -24.27 3.19 0.16
N GLY A 223 -23.23 4.02 0.21
CA GLY A 223 -23.32 5.48 0.36
C GLY A 223 -23.43 5.97 1.81
N GLU A 224 -23.39 5.06 2.79
CA GLU A 224 -23.36 5.42 4.21
C GLU A 224 -22.09 6.20 4.55
N MET A 225 -22.22 7.27 5.32
CA MET A 225 -21.07 8.03 5.79
C MET A 225 -20.31 7.25 6.86
N LEU A 226 -19.01 7.07 6.66
CA LEU A 226 -18.13 6.36 7.58
C LEU A 226 -17.25 7.32 8.40
N GLY A 227 -16.84 8.43 7.81
CA GLY A 227 -15.97 9.40 8.47
C GLY A 227 -15.40 10.42 7.50
N TRP A 228 -14.25 10.99 7.87
CA TRP A 228 -13.57 12.00 7.08
C TRP A 228 -12.08 11.69 6.96
N MET A 229 -11.51 11.89 5.76
CA MET A 229 -10.06 11.96 5.59
C MET A 229 -9.59 13.36 5.94
N MET A 230 -8.64 13.46 6.85
CA MET A 230 -8.03 14.72 7.25
C MET A 230 -6.73 14.92 6.47
N ASP A 231 -6.47 16.17 6.06
CA ASP A 231 -5.13 16.58 5.66
C ASP A 231 -4.21 16.54 6.90
N PRO A 232 -3.16 15.70 6.92
CA PRO A 232 -2.20 15.69 8.04
C PRO A 232 -1.53 17.04 8.29
N LEU A 233 -1.48 17.92 7.29
CA LEU A 233 -0.93 19.27 7.40
C LEU A 233 -1.93 20.30 7.97
N GLY A 234 -3.20 19.90 8.14
CA GLY A 234 -4.20 20.66 8.90
C GLY A 234 -4.72 21.93 8.22
N CYS A 235 -4.75 21.97 6.89
CA CYS A 235 -5.33 23.08 6.13
C CYS A 235 -6.87 23.06 6.17
#